data_AF-A0A446BQ61-F1
#
_entry.id   AF-A0A446BQ61-F1
#
_cell.length_a   1.000
_cell.length_b   1.000
_cell.length_c   1.000
_cell.angle_alpha   90.00
_cell.angle_beta   90.00
_cell.angle_gamma   90.00
#
_symmetry.space_group_name_H-M   'P 1'
#
loop_
_entity.id
_entity.type
_entity.pdbx_description
1 polymer ?
#
loop_
_entity_poly.entity_id
_entity_poly.type
_entity_poly.pdbx_seq_one_letter_code
_entity_poly.pdbx_strand_id
1 'polypeptide(L)'
;MSAELGLAVAAAVDLCLNYGKKLIDLYRTIKGAHDEVESTLLRLESSWNKTKIQLRVMRSLSAKLDVDHVRIQEQLLEKLTRTLSAALVKLESVIGTESKGYEPTAFKAMKYAFLHRSIQQTVSELRDWQNEYDPTWFLVVLIHDKLVDTVLEQPRFSSAPGSSPASAVSHLRRLRNGATDNEIHVNLESEDFDLSKASTLKYTTTKLLFKGAGTSEKAFLIDTLSCRNYVDVAKARREAENLAKRLKVIDTKTSGLLRCQGLVKSSTAGAKELSHIHFVFRMPAPPATSLREELLRPSGVSLSRILHIAQCLAKAVSFIHVCDFVHKNIRPETILTFPRDDAASPYGSAYLLGFDGFRDVDNQTLKAGDTAPERNLYRHPSRQGLDVQAAYVMQHDIYALGVCLLEIGLWTSFVAYDYYGHPQIASENLGHDTIELCLCGPPQDREKVKEHLVMLAREKLPLRMGDKYARVVLHCLTALDPDNSTFNCETMRDEDGVVVGVRFIEKVLLALSDISL
;
A
#
# COMPACT_ATOMS: atom_id res chain seq x y z
N MET A 1 14.34 -9.36 27.41
CA MET A 1 14.77 -8.55 26.25
C MET A 1 13.64 -7.73 25.61
N SER A 2 12.47 -8.26 25.21
CA SER A 2 11.47 -7.43 24.50
C SER A 2 10.87 -6.27 25.33
N ALA A 3 10.73 -6.43 26.66
CA ALA A 3 10.20 -5.37 27.52
C ALA A 3 11.15 -4.16 27.67
N GLU A 4 12.47 -4.39 27.76
CA GLU A 4 13.48 -3.32 27.82
C GLU A 4 13.60 -2.57 26.48
N LEU A 5 13.51 -3.32 25.38
CA LEU A 5 13.45 -2.81 24.01
C LEU A 5 12.19 -1.94 23.77
N GLY A 6 11.03 -2.37 24.27
CA GLY A 6 9.81 -1.56 24.23
C GLY A 6 9.91 -0.25 25.03
N LEU A 7 10.63 -0.25 26.16
CA LEU A 7 10.86 0.98 26.95
C LEU A 7 11.71 2.01 26.19
N ALA A 8 12.67 1.57 25.37
CA ALA A 8 13.49 2.46 24.55
C ALA A 8 12.64 3.18 23.49
N VAL A 9 11.74 2.47 22.81
CA VAL A 9 10.76 3.08 21.89
C VAL A 9 9.87 4.08 22.62
N ALA A 10 9.36 3.74 23.82
CA ALA A 10 8.54 4.65 24.61
C ALA A 10 9.29 5.93 24.99
N ALA A 11 10.57 5.83 25.37
CA ALA A 11 11.43 6.96 25.70
C ALA A 11 11.73 7.83 24.47
N ALA A 12 12.03 7.22 23.32
CA ALA A 12 12.23 7.93 22.07
C ALA A 12 10.97 8.70 21.63
N VAL A 13 9.79 8.10 21.80
CA VAL A 13 8.51 8.78 21.57
C VAL A 13 8.36 10.02 22.47
N ASP A 14 8.64 9.90 23.78
CA ASP A 14 8.54 11.04 24.70
C ASP A 14 9.47 12.19 24.30
N LEU A 15 10.68 11.85 23.85
CA LEU A 15 11.65 12.81 23.39
C LEU A 15 11.16 13.57 22.16
N CYS A 16 10.64 12.86 21.16
CA CYS A 16 9.99 13.47 19.98
C CYS A 16 8.83 14.39 20.38
N LEU A 17 7.93 13.92 21.26
CA LEU A 17 6.79 14.70 21.73
C LEU A 17 7.22 15.99 22.44
N ASN A 18 8.30 15.94 23.22
CA ASN A 18 8.87 17.10 23.90
C ASN A 18 9.46 18.10 22.89
N TYR A 19 10.31 17.64 21.96
CA TYR A 19 10.91 18.53 20.98
C TYR A 19 9.89 19.19 20.06
N GLY A 20 8.94 18.42 19.52
CA GLY A 20 7.93 19.04 18.66
C GLY A 20 6.97 19.96 19.43
N LYS A 21 6.72 19.72 20.72
CA LYS A 21 6.00 20.71 21.56
C LYS A 21 6.79 22.01 21.67
N LYS A 22 8.09 21.94 22.01
CA LYS A 22 8.96 23.12 22.08
C LYS A 22 9.00 23.87 20.75
N LEU A 23 9.05 23.15 19.64
CA LEU A 23 9.12 23.73 18.30
C LEU A 23 7.87 24.56 18.00
N ILE A 24 6.68 24.00 18.26
CA ILE A 24 5.41 24.71 18.09
C ILE A 24 5.28 25.90 19.06
N ASP A 25 5.68 25.72 20.33
CA ASP A 25 5.62 26.80 21.33
C ASP A 25 6.53 27.98 20.96
N LEU A 26 7.78 27.69 20.55
CA LEU A 26 8.74 28.69 20.10
C LEU A 26 8.23 29.42 18.84
N TYR A 27 7.56 28.69 17.96
CA TYR A 27 6.94 29.32 16.80
C TYR A 27 5.84 30.31 17.19
N ARG A 28 4.94 29.92 18.10
CA ARG A 28 3.81 30.75 18.52
C ARG A 28 4.22 32.06 19.17
N THR A 29 5.46 32.15 19.66
CA THR A 29 6.02 33.41 20.16
C THR A 29 6.35 34.44 19.07
N ILE A 30 6.46 33.99 17.81
CA ILE A 30 6.70 34.85 16.64
C ILE A 30 5.37 35.48 16.22
N LYS A 31 4.88 36.49 16.96
CA LYS A 31 3.68 37.26 16.61
C LYS A 31 4.02 38.34 15.57
N GLY A 32 3.21 38.45 14.51
CA GLY A 32 3.27 39.55 13.54
C GLY A 32 4.02 39.25 12.23
N ALA A 33 4.16 37.98 11.86
CA ALA A 33 4.77 37.59 10.58
C ALA A 33 3.76 37.75 9.40
N HIS A 34 4.28 38.07 8.21
CA HIS A 34 3.54 38.22 6.95
C HIS A 34 2.65 36.99 6.64
N ASP A 35 1.55 37.17 5.90
CA ASP A 35 0.53 36.13 5.61
C ASP A 35 1.10 34.78 5.14
N GLU A 36 2.20 34.79 4.37
CA GLU A 36 2.89 33.58 3.90
C GLU A 36 3.47 32.72 5.03
N VAL A 37 4.03 33.36 6.06
CA VAL A 37 4.62 32.70 7.23
C VAL A 37 3.53 32.09 8.11
N GLU A 38 2.39 32.78 8.25
CA GLU A 38 1.22 32.27 8.95
C GLU A 38 0.62 31.04 8.24
N SER A 39 0.52 31.07 6.91
CA SER A 39 0.05 29.92 6.13
C SER A 39 0.96 28.68 6.28
N THR A 40 2.28 28.90 6.35
CA THR A 40 3.27 27.83 6.50
C THR A 40 3.26 27.28 7.93
N LEU A 41 3.01 28.11 8.93
CA LEU A 41 2.77 27.67 10.30
C LEU A 41 1.60 26.71 10.39
N LEU A 42 0.45 27.08 9.83
CA LEU A 42 -0.74 26.25 9.90
C LEU A 42 -0.48 24.85 9.31
N ARG A 43 0.35 24.77 8.26
CA ARG A 43 0.80 23.50 7.69
C ARG A 43 1.71 22.71 8.65
N LEU A 44 2.63 23.39 9.34
CA LEU A 44 3.47 22.76 10.36
C LEU A 44 2.65 22.25 11.55
N GLU A 45 1.75 23.07 12.10
CA GLU A 45 0.88 22.68 13.21
C GLU A 45 -0.03 21.50 12.83
N SER A 46 -0.62 21.54 11.63
CA SER A 46 -1.44 20.45 11.11
C SER A 46 -0.64 19.15 10.97
N SER A 47 0.54 19.22 10.37
CA SER A 47 1.43 18.06 10.22
C SER A 47 1.89 17.52 11.58
N TRP A 48 2.29 18.39 12.51
CA TRP A 48 2.71 17.99 13.85
C TRP A 48 1.58 17.36 14.66
N ASN A 49 0.35 17.89 14.57
CA ASN A 49 -0.80 17.31 15.25
C ASN A 49 -1.08 15.87 14.80
N LYS A 50 -0.91 15.58 13.51
CA LYS A 50 -0.97 14.20 12.99
C LYS A 50 0.13 13.33 13.63
N THR A 51 1.40 13.74 13.53
CA THR A 51 2.54 13.01 14.11
C THR A 51 2.36 12.74 15.61
N LYS A 52 1.95 13.76 16.36
CA LYS A 52 1.73 13.69 17.81
C LYS A 52 0.76 12.58 18.21
N ILE A 53 -0.30 12.37 17.41
CA ILE A 53 -1.30 11.33 17.69
C ILE A 53 -0.73 9.94 17.40
N GLN A 54 -0.03 9.78 16.27
CA GLN A 54 0.63 8.52 15.94
C GLN A 54 1.66 8.13 16.99
N LEU A 55 2.48 9.08 17.43
CA LEU A 55 3.46 8.88 18.50
C LEU A 55 2.79 8.42 19.81
N ARG A 56 1.70 9.05 20.23
CA ARG A 56 1.00 8.68 21.48
C ARG A 56 0.50 7.25 21.49
N VAL A 57 -0.04 6.78 20.38
CA VAL A 57 -0.50 5.40 20.30
C VAL A 57 0.70 4.46 20.16
N MET A 58 1.75 4.81 19.41
CA MET A 58 2.98 4.01 19.36
C MET A 58 3.58 3.82 20.77
N ARG A 59 3.58 4.86 21.60
CA ARG A 59 3.95 4.76 23.02
C ARG A 59 3.12 3.69 23.76
N SER A 60 1.81 3.65 23.55
CA SER A 60 0.94 2.63 24.18
C SER A 60 1.18 1.21 23.67
N LEU A 61 1.65 1.06 22.43
CA LEU A 61 1.92 -0.23 21.79
C LEU A 61 3.36 -0.72 21.99
N SER A 62 4.28 0.17 22.38
CA SER A 62 5.72 -0.08 22.49
C SER A 62 6.10 -1.36 23.26
N ALA A 63 5.40 -1.69 24.35
CA ALA A 63 5.65 -2.88 25.15
C ALA A 63 5.26 -4.21 24.48
N LYS A 64 4.56 -4.15 23.35
CA LYS A 64 4.00 -5.33 22.64
C LYS A 64 4.61 -5.53 21.27
N LEU A 65 5.46 -4.60 20.84
CA LEU A 65 6.22 -4.74 19.62
C LEU A 65 7.16 -5.94 19.74
N ASP A 66 7.29 -6.70 18.66
CA ASP A 66 8.37 -7.67 18.55
C ASP A 66 9.71 -6.97 18.28
N VAL A 67 10.78 -7.75 18.26
CA VAL A 67 12.15 -7.25 18.12
C VAL A 67 12.38 -6.51 16.79
N ASP A 68 11.77 -6.98 15.70
CA ASP A 68 11.92 -6.37 14.38
C ASP A 68 11.24 -5.00 14.32
N HIS A 69 10.03 -4.93 14.89
CA HIS A 69 9.28 -3.69 15.04
C HIS A 69 10.01 -2.68 15.92
N VAL A 70 10.53 -3.11 17.06
CA VAL A 70 11.31 -2.21 17.93
C VAL A 70 12.46 -1.58 17.16
N ARG A 71 13.27 -2.39 16.47
CA ARG A 71 14.45 -1.91 15.73
C ARG A 71 14.08 -0.83 14.72
N ILE A 72 13.01 -1.02 13.96
CA ILE A 72 12.61 -0.09 12.90
C ILE A 72 11.97 1.16 13.51
N GLN A 73 11.12 1.01 14.52
CA GLN A 73 10.52 2.14 15.21
C GLN A 73 11.59 3.01 15.87
N GLU A 74 12.63 2.43 16.47
CA GLU A 74 13.77 3.18 17.00
C GLU A 74 14.48 3.99 15.91
N GLN A 75 14.82 3.38 14.77
CA GLN A 75 15.50 4.07 13.68
C GLN A 75 14.67 5.24 13.12
N LEU A 76 13.35 5.04 12.93
CA LEU A 76 12.45 6.09 12.46
C LEU A 76 12.27 7.19 13.50
N LEU A 77 12.12 6.85 14.78
CA LEU A 77 11.99 7.83 15.86
C LEU A 77 13.29 8.60 16.10
N GLU A 78 14.45 7.97 15.93
CA GLU A 78 15.74 8.64 16.00
C GLU A 78 15.90 9.65 14.86
N LYS A 79 15.51 9.28 13.64
CA LYS A 79 15.46 10.21 12.50
C LYS A 79 14.56 11.41 12.80
N LEU A 80 13.36 11.19 13.33
CA LEU A 80 12.45 12.28 13.73
C LEU A 80 13.07 13.15 14.83
N THR A 81 13.70 12.54 15.83
CA THR A 81 14.37 13.26 16.92
C THR A 81 15.44 14.19 16.37
N ARG A 82 16.29 13.71 15.45
CA ARG A 82 17.32 14.52 14.79
C ARG A 82 16.70 15.68 14.00
N THR A 83 15.66 15.42 13.22
CA THR A 83 14.93 16.47 12.46
C THR A 83 14.36 17.54 13.38
N LEU A 84 13.62 17.16 14.43
CA LEU A 84 13.01 18.10 15.36
C LEU A 84 14.06 18.91 16.14
N SER A 85 15.14 18.26 16.59
CA SER A 85 16.22 18.93 17.31
C SER A 85 16.99 19.91 16.42
N ALA A 86 17.27 19.56 15.17
CA ALA A 86 17.91 20.46 14.21
C ALA A 86 17.01 21.66 13.89
N ALA A 87 15.70 21.45 13.72
CA ALA A 87 14.74 22.52 13.50
C ALA A 87 14.67 23.49 14.70
N LEU A 88 14.68 22.95 15.93
CA LEU A 88 14.74 23.76 17.15
C LEU A 88 16.00 24.63 17.22
N VAL A 89 17.19 24.05 17.02
CA VAL A 89 18.45 24.80 17.06
C VAL A 89 18.48 25.92 16.01
N LYS A 90 18.03 25.64 14.79
CA LYS A 90 17.90 26.65 13.73
C LYS A 90 16.95 27.76 14.17
N LEU A 91 15.79 27.43 14.73
CA LEU A 91 14.78 28.40 15.13
C LEU A 91 15.24 29.26 16.32
N GLU A 92 15.87 28.64 17.33
CA GLU A 92 16.46 29.34 18.47
C GLU A 92 17.57 30.31 18.04
N SER A 93 18.40 29.95 17.05
CA SER A 93 19.42 30.88 16.51
C SER A 93 18.81 32.12 15.86
N VAL A 94 17.63 31.97 15.24
CA VAL A 94 16.92 33.06 14.57
C VAL A 94 16.19 33.94 15.59
N ILE A 95 15.63 33.37 16.66
CA ILE A 95 14.90 34.15 17.67
C ILE A 95 15.86 34.79 18.68
N GLY A 96 16.92 34.09 19.09
CA GLY A 96 17.88 34.54 20.11
C GLY A 96 18.77 35.72 19.70
N THR A 97 18.68 36.20 18.46
CA THR A 97 19.37 37.39 17.95
C THR A 97 18.61 38.70 18.21
N GLU A 98 17.70 38.76 19.19
CA GLU A 98 17.15 40.02 19.67
C GLU A 98 18.22 40.86 20.40
N SER A 99 18.95 41.66 19.63
CA SER A 99 19.77 42.75 20.16
C SER A 99 18.85 43.83 20.74
N LYS A 100 19.17 44.33 21.95
CA LYS A 100 18.48 45.45 22.61
C LYS A 100 18.77 46.80 21.91
N GLY A 101 18.49 46.90 20.61
CA GLY A 101 18.71 48.09 19.79
C GLY A 101 17.82 48.11 18.55
N TYR A 102 17.70 49.30 17.94
CA TYR A 102 16.91 49.54 16.72
C TYR A 102 17.38 48.63 15.57
N GLU A 103 16.59 47.61 15.22
CA GLU A 103 16.84 46.73 14.08
C GLU A 103 16.40 47.39 12.75
N PRO A 104 17.28 47.50 11.75
CA PRO A 104 16.92 47.95 10.41
C PRO A 104 15.83 47.08 9.78
N THR A 105 14.90 47.70 9.04
CA THR A 105 13.79 47.01 8.32
C THR A 105 14.27 45.91 7.38
N ALA A 106 15.42 46.10 6.73
CA ALA A 106 16.05 45.09 5.87
C ALA A 106 16.52 43.85 6.64
N PHE A 107 17.02 44.03 7.87
CA PHE A 107 17.44 42.93 8.73
C PHE A 107 16.25 42.09 9.19
N LYS A 108 15.13 42.73 9.52
CA LYS A 108 13.85 42.04 9.81
C LYS A 108 13.37 41.23 8.62
N ALA A 109 13.34 41.80 7.41
CA ALA A 109 12.92 41.10 6.20
C ALA A 109 13.79 39.87 5.91
N MET A 110 15.12 39.98 6.07
CA MET A 110 16.05 38.87 5.90
C MET A 110 15.84 37.77 6.95
N LYS A 111 15.61 38.15 8.22
CA LYS A 111 15.29 37.25 9.34
C LYS A 111 13.99 36.48 9.08
N TYR A 112 12.94 37.16 8.59
CA TYR A 112 11.68 36.53 8.20
C TYR A 112 11.82 35.60 6.99
N ALA A 113 12.61 35.97 5.98
CA ALA A 113 12.86 35.10 4.82
C ALA A 113 13.62 33.82 5.23
N PHE A 114 14.61 33.95 6.11
CA PHE A 114 15.34 32.81 6.65
C PHE A 114 14.44 31.91 7.52
N LEU A 115 13.61 32.53 8.37
CA LEU A 115 12.59 31.85 9.15
C LEU A 115 11.63 31.08 8.24
N HIS A 116 11.06 31.72 7.23
CA HIS A 116 10.15 31.11 6.27
C HIS A 116 10.77 29.87 5.60
N ARG A 117 12.00 29.99 5.10
CA ARG A 117 12.74 28.87 4.49
C ARG A 117 12.98 27.74 5.50
N SER A 118 13.33 28.05 6.74
CA SER A 118 13.54 27.05 7.79
C SER A 118 12.26 26.27 8.11
N ILE A 119 11.12 26.93 8.17
CA ILE A 119 9.82 26.27 8.40
C ILE A 119 9.46 25.39 7.22
N GLN A 120 9.59 25.90 5.99
CA GLN A 120 9.32 25.12 4.79
C GLN A 120 10.16 23.84 4.74
N GLN A 121 11.45 23.95 5.06
CA GLN A 121 12.33 22.80 5.19
C GLN A 121 11.84 21.82 6.26
N THR A 122 11.50 22.31 7.45
CA THR A 122 11.00 21.48 8.56
C THR A 122 9.69 20.77 8.18
N VAL A 123 8.77 21.46 7.50
CA VAL A 123 7.52 20.89 7.00
C VAL A 123 7.78 19.81 5.96
N SER A 124 8.75 20.01 5.06
CA SER A 124 9.14 18.99 4.07
C SER A 124 9.70 17.76 4.77
N GLU A 125 10.71 17.94 5.64
CA GLU A 125 11.36 16.83 6.35
C GLU A 125 10.37 16.05 7.24
N LEU A 126 9.43 16.73 7.89
CA LEU A 126 8.38 16.09 8.68
C LEU A 126 7.41 15.29 7.80
N ARG A 127 7.07 15.79 6.61
CA ARG A 127 6.23 15.05 5.65
C ARG A 127 6.95 13.86 5.06
N ASP A 128 8.23 13.99 4.73
CA ASP A 128 9.05 12.90 4.21
C ASP A 128 9.15 11.80 5.26
N TRP A 129 9.41 12.17 6.52
CA TRP A 129 9.35 11.24 7.64
C TRP A 129 7.96 10.62 7.81
N GLN A 130 6.87 11.39 7.71
CA GLN A 130 5.50 10.85 7.77
C GLN A 130 5.24 9.84 6.65
N ASN A 131 5.73 10.07 5.43
CA ASN A 131 5.55 9.15 4.30
C ASN A 131 6.28 7.81 4.53
N GLU A 132 7.43 7.84 5.21
CA GLU A 132 8.18 6.65 5.62
C GLU A 132 7.53 5.95 6.84
N TYR A 133 7.01 6.73 7.79
CA TYR A 133 6.46 6.23 9.05
C TYR A 133 5.03 5.70 8.92
N ASP A 134 4.16 6.37 8.14
CA ASP A 134 2.74 6.08 7.99
C ASP A 134 2.45 4.60 7.68
N PRO A 135 3.15 3.92 6.74
CA PRO A 135 2.94 2.51 6.47
C PRO A 135 3.27 1.62 7.68
N THR A 136 4.41 1.86 8.35
CA THR A 136 4.85 1.04 9.49
C THR A 136 3.95 1.21 10.71
N TRP A 137 3.52 2.45 10.95
CA TRP A 137 2.59 2.82 12.00
C TRP A 137 1.22 2.19 11.79
N PHE A 138 0.71 2.26 10.56
CA PHE A 138 -0.61 1.73 10.22
C PHE A 138 -0.67 0.22 10.50
N LEU A 139 0.38 -0.52 10.12
CA LEU A 139 0.46 -1.97 10.30
C LEU A 139 0.56 -2.38 11.78
N VAL A 140 1.44 -1.70 12.55
CA VAL A 140 1.55 -1.92 14.01
C VAL A 140 0.19 -1.75 14.70
N VAL A 141 -0.60 -0.75 14.29
CA VAL A 141 -1.91 -0.49 14.88
C VAL A 141 -2.93 -1.58 14.50
N LEU A 142 -2.90 -2.04 13.26
CA LEU A 142 -3.79 -3.08 12.75
C LEU A 142 -3.52 -4.47 13.35
N ILE A 143 -2.27 -4.73 13.75
CA ILE A 143 -1.89 -6.02 14.37
C ILE A 143 -2.21 -6.06 15.86
N HIS A 144 -2.09 -4.93 16.57
CA HIS A 144 -2.28 -4.86 18.04
C HIS A 144 -3.66 -4.33 18.48
N ASP A 145 -4.63 -4.49 17.60
CA ASP A 145 -5.90 -3.78 17.47
C ASP A 145 -6.92 -3.98 18.63
N LYS A 146 -6.69 -4.86 19.60
CA LYS A 146 -7.53 -4.88 20.83
C LYS A 146 -7.25 -3.71 21.79
N LEU A 147 -6.16 -2.97 21.57
CA LEU A 147 -5.67 -1.96 22.52
C LEU A 147 -5.97 -0.53 22.10
N VAL A 148 -6.18 -0.35 20.81
CA VAL A 148 -6.50 0.94 20.20
C VAL A 148 -7.82 1.45 20.77
N ASP A 149 -8.81 0.57 20.96
CA ASP A 149 -10.10 0.94 21.57
C ASP A 149 -9.95 1.44 23.03
N THR A 150 -9.15 0.78 23.87
CA THR A 150 -8.84 1.25 25.24
C THR A 150 -8.12 2.59 25.31
N VAL A 151 -7.31 2.93 24.29
CA VAL A 151 -6.58 4.20 24.24
C VAL A 151 -7.49 5.32 23.74
N LEU A 152 -8.43 5.01 22.85
CA LEU A 152 -9.37 5.98 22.26
C LEU A 152 -10.54 6.35 23.18
N GLU A 153 -10.90 5.49 24.12
CA GLU A 153 -11.89 5.79 25.17
C GLU A 153 -11.33 6.74 26.25
N GLN A 154 -10.03 7.06 26.22
CA GLN A 154 -9.47 7.99 27.19
C GLN A 154 -9.89 9.44 26.89
N PRO A 155 -10.41 10.19 27.89
CA PRO A 155 -10.92 11.56 27.73
C PRO A 155 -9.86 12.61 27.30
N ARG A 156 -8.59 12.21 27.11
CA ARG A 156 -7.49 13.05 26.63
C ARG A 156 -7.41 13.18 25.10
N PHE A 157 -8.17 12.37 24.36
CA PHE A 157 -8.24 12.41 22.88
C PHE A 157 -9.49 13.14 22.36
N SER A 158 -10.46 13.41 23.23
CA SER A 158 -11.68 14.17 22.95
C SER A 158 -11.45 15.67 23.17
N SER A 159 -10.81 16.34 22.21
CA SER A 159 -10.85 17.82 22.16
C SER A 159 -10.66 18.38 20.76
N ALA A 160 -11.54 19.34 20.44
CA ALA A 160 -11.64 20.24 19.28
C ALA A 160 -12.31 19.67 17.99
N PRO A 161 -13.52 20.16 17.63
CA PRO A 161 -14.12 19.89 16.33
C PRO A 161 -13.35 20.66 15.26
N GLY A 162 -12.84 19.95 14.24
CA GLY A 162 -12.25 20.57 13.05
C GLY A 162 -10.83 20.17 12.67
N SER A 163 -10.17 19.22 13.35
CA SER A 163 -8.84 18.75 12.91
C SER A 163 -8.82 17.25 12.55
N SER A 164 -8.24 16.98 11.38
CA SER A 164 -8.15 15.72 10.62
C SER A 164 -7.52 14.47 11.29
N PRO A 165 -6.78 14.48 12.42
CA PRO A 165 -6.14 13.26 12.94
C PRO A 165 -7.08 12.22 13.55
N ALA A 166 -8.26 12.63 14.04
CA ALA A 166 -9.31 11.69 14.43
C ALA A 166 -9.75 10.83 13.24
N SER A 167 -9.56 11.31 11.99
CA SER A 167 -9.91 10.58 10.78
C SER A 167 -9.10 9.32 10.59
N ALA A 168 -7.77 9.30 10.79
CA ALA A 168 -6.91 8.13 10.56
C ALA A 168 -7.20 6.97 11.54
N VAL A 169 -7.52 7.31 12.79
CA VAL A 169 -7.86 6.31 13.81
C VAL A 169 -9.33 5.88 13.73
N SER A 170 -10.25 6.80 13.42
CA SER A 170 -11.61 6.40 13.03
C SER A 170 -11.64 5.68 11.67
N HIS A 171 -10.63 5.86 10.82
CA HIS A 171 -10.38 5.11 9.59
C HIS A 171 -10.10 3.66 9.91
N LEU A 172 -9.17 3.42 10.85
CA LEU A 172 -8.80 2.09 11.32
C LEU A 172 -9.99 1.38 11.99
N ARG A 173 -10.74 2.11 12.83
CA ARG A 173 -12.00 1.62 13.42
C ARG A 173 -13.06 1.28 12.36
N ARG A 174 -13.21 2.10 11.31
CA ARG A 174 -14.13 1.87 10.17
C ARG A 174 -13.67 0.75 9.25
N LEU A 175 -12.36 0.54 9.12
CA LEU A 175 -11.77 -0.51 8.31
C LEU A 175 -11.98 -1.89 8.93
N ARG A 176 -11.91 -2.04 10.26
CA ARG A 176 -12.13 -3.34 10.91
C ARG A 176 -13.59 -3.62 11.28
N ASN A 177 -14.29 -2.72 11.96
CA ASN A 177 -15.63 -3.04 12.51
C ASN A 177 -16.72 -3.11 11.42
N GLY A 178 -16.35 -2.88 10.15
CA GLY A 178 -17.19 -2.15 9.22
C GLY A 178 -17.51 -0.77 9.82
N ALA A 179 -17.80 0.24 9.00
CA ALA A 179 -18.74 1.22 9.54
C ALA A 179 -19.98 0.43 9.98
N THR A 180 -20.58 0.75 11.12
CA THR A 180 -21.91 0.23 11.49
C THR A 180 -22.74 0.17 10.21
N ASP A 181 -23.19 -1.04 9.86
CA ASP A 181 -23.48 -1.49 8.49
C ASP A 181 -24.45 -0.59 7.69
N ASN A 182 -25.09 0.36 8.38
CA ASN A 182 -26.09 1.31 7.93
C ASN A 182 -25.57 2.69 7.45
N GLU A 183 -24.31 3.11 7.68
CA GLU A 183 -23.89 4.49 7.32
C GLU A 183 -23.14 4.61 5.97
N ILE A 184 -22.42 3.58 5.51
CA ILE A 184 -21.66 3.67 4.25
C ILE A 184 -22.43 3.01 3.11
N HIS A 185 -23.14 3.85 2.35
CA HIS A 185 -23.77 3.43 1.09
C HIS A 185 -22.71 3.22 0.01
N VAL A 186 -22.61 1.98 -0.49
CA VAL A 186 -21.72 1.60 -1.60
C VAL A 186 -22.47 1.23 -2.86
N ASN A 187 -23.80 1.15 -2.85
CA ASN A 187 -24.56 0.83 -4.06
C ASN A 187 -24.73 2.09 -4.91
N LEU A 188 -24.34 2.00 -6.17
CA LEU A 188 -24.52 3.03 -7.19
C LEU A 188 -25.65 2.61 -8.12
N GLU A 189 -26.39 3.58 -8.63
CA GLU A 189 -27.46 3.33 -9.61
C GLU A 189 -26.85 2.91 -10.95
N SER A 190 -27.43 1.90 -11.60
CA SER A 190 -26.92 1.40 -12.87
C SER A 190 -27.10 2.41 -14.01
N GLU A 191 -28.13 3.25 -13.93
CA GLU A 191 -28.43 4.29 -14.92
C GLU A 191 -27.33 5.36 -14.99
N ASP A 192 -26.61 5.54 -13.88
CA ASP A 192 -25.53 6.50 -13.77
C ASP A 192 -24.24 6.07 -14.49
N PHE A 193 -24.10 4.78 -14.81
CA PHE A 193 -22.89 4.20 -15.37
C PHE A 193 -23.23 3.35 -16.58
N ASP A 194 -23.23 3.99 -17.76
CA ASP A 194 -23.43 3.30 -19.04
C ASP A 194 -22.18 2.48 -19.42
N LEU A 195 -22.13 1.25 -18.90
CA LEU A 195 -21.03 0.31 -19.10
C LEU A 195 -20.85 -0.11 -20.57
N SER A 196 -21.82 0.14 -21.46
CA SER A 196 -21.70 -0.14 -22.88
C SER A 196 -20.68 0.77 -23.59
N LYS A 197 -20.44 1.96 -23.02
CA LYS A 197 -19.44 2.93 -23.50
C LYS A 197 -18.03 2.68 -22.95
N ALA A 198 -17.87 1.73 -22.04
CA ALA A 198 -16.58 1.46 -21.40
C ALA A 198 -15.65 0.69 -22.35
N SER A 199 -14.38 1.11 -22.44
CA SER A 199 -13.35 0.45 -23.24
C SER A 199 -12.38 -0.31 -22.36
N THR A 200 -11.91 -1.48 -22.80
CA THR A 200 -10.92 -2.26 -22.04
C THR A 200 -9.52 -1.68 -22.25
N LEU A 201 -8.80 -1.45 -21.15
CA LEU A 201 -7.40 -1.05 -21.21
C LEU A 201 -6.53 -2.22 -21.71
N LYS A 202 -5.39 -1.93 -22.34
CA LYS A 202 -4.54 -2.99 -22.92
C LYS A 202 -3.98 -3.92 -21.85
N TYR A 203 -3.98 -5.21 -22.19
CA TYR A 203 -3.46 -6.29 -21.36
C TYR A 203 -4.05 -6.32 -19.94
N THR A 204 -5.29 -5.87 -19.76
CA THR A 204 -6.00 -5.94 -18.47
C THR A 204 -7.47 -6.24 -18.68
N THR A 205 -8.15 -6.66 -17.62
CA THR A 205 -9.61 -6.84 -17.58
C THR A 205 -10.34 -5.58 -17.11
N THR A 206 -9.60 -4.58 -16.59
CA THR A 206 -10.16 -3.31 -16.16
C THR A 206 -10.65 -2.48 -17.35
N LYS A 207 -11.87 -1.94 -17.22
CA LYS A 207 -12.46 -1.04 -18.22
C LYS A 207 -12.36 0.42 -17.80
N LEU A 208 -12.19 1.30 -18.77
CA LEU A 208 -12.19 2.75 -18.63
C LEU A 208 -13.53 3.31 -19.13
N LEU A 209 -14.16 4.15 -18.31
CA LEU A 209 -15.38 4.87 -18.64
C LEU A 209 -15.20 6.36 -18.37
N PHE A 210 -15.50 7.18 -19.37
CA PHE A 210 -15.62 8.63 -19.21
C PHE A 210 -17.09 9.01 -18.99
N LYS A 211 -17.35 9.87 -17.99
CA LYS A 211 -18.68 10.40 -17.68
C LYS A 211 -18.62 11.92 -17.59
N GLY A 212 -19.59 12.59 -18.21
CA GLY A 212 -19.67 14.05 -18.31
C GLY A 212 -19.33 14.54 -19.72
N ALA A 213 -19.25 15.86 -19.88
CA ALA A 213 -18.88 16.49 -21.14
C ALA A 213 -17.95 17.68 -20.90
N GLY A 214 -17.05 17.93 -21.84
CA GLY A 214 -16.13 19.07 -21.80
C GLY A 214 -15.24 19.07 -20.55
N THR A 215 -15.18 20.20 -19.86
CA THR A 215 -14.32 20.41 -18.68
C THR A 215 -14.75 19.67 -17.41
N SER A 216 -15.93 19.05 -17.41
CA SER A 216 -16.46 18.25 -16.29
C SER A 216 -16.36 16.75 -16.50
N GLU A 217 -15.69 16.32 -17.57
CA GLU A 217 -15.48 14.90 -17.85
C GLU A 217 -14.62 14.26 -16.76
N LYS A 218 -15.11 13.15 -16.20
CA LYS A 218 -14.44 12.36 -15.16
C LYS A 218 -14.22 10.96 -15.69
N ALA A 219 -13.03 10.45 -15.42
CA ALA A 219 -12.64 9.10 -15.79
C ALA A 219 -12.80 8.13 -14.61
N PHE A 220 -13.33 6.95 -14.91
CA PHE A 220 -13.60 5.89 -13.96
C PHE A 220 -13.00 4.58 -14.46
N LEU A 221 -12.45 3.80 -13.52
CA LEU A 221 -11.94 2.46 -13.76
C LEU A 221 -12.93 1.45 -13.19
N ILE A 222 -13.22 0.41 -13.96
CA ILE A 222 -14.26 -0.57 -13.65
C ILE A 222 -13.68 -1.96 -13.67
N ASP A 223 -13.70 -2.61 -12.51
CA ASP A 223 -13.42 -4.04 -12.38
C ASP A 223 -14.73 -4.81 -12.24
N THR A 224 -14.80 -5.98 -12.86
CA THR A 224 -16.03 -6.78 -12.92
C THR A 224 -15.84 -8.12 -12.24
N LEU A 225 -16.62 -8.36 -11.19
CA LEU A 225 -16.76 -9.64 -10.52
C LEU A 225 -17.92 -10.43 -11.15
N SER A 226 -17.63 -11.61 -11.68
CA SER A 226 -18.65 -12.55 -12.16
C SER A 226 -19.25 -13.33 -11.01
N CYS A 227 -20.55 -13.17 -10.76
CA CYS A 227 -21.26 -13.91 -9.72
C CYS A 227 -21.54 -15.36 -10.12
N ARG A 228 -21.43 -15.69 -11.42
CA ARG A 228 -21.64 -17.06 -11.94
C ARG A 228 -20.64 -18.08 -11.41
N ASN A 229 -19.48 -17.60 -10.96
CA ASN A 229 -18.43 -18.45 -10.40
C ASN A 229 -18.68 -18.78 -8.92
N TYR A 230 -19.74 -18.26 -8.31
CA TYR A 230 -20.07 -18.45 -6.92
C TYR A 230 -21.27 -19.39 -6.78
N VAL A 231 -21.17 -20.34 -5.84
CA VAL A 231 -22.28 -21.22 -5.47
C VAL A 231 -23.39 -20.43 -4.76
N ASP A 232 -23.02 -19.43 -3.97
CA ASP A 232 -23.94 -18.50 -3.30
C ASP A 232 -23.70 -17.06 -3.80
N VAL A 233 -24.60 -16.58 -4.66
CA VAL A 233 -24.56 -15.21 -5.21
C VAL A 233 -24.79 -14.16 -4.12
N ALA A 234 -25.58 -14.46 -3.09
CA ALA A 234 -25.79 -13.54 -1.98
C ALA A 234 -24.51 -13.38 -1.15
N LYS A 235 -23.73 -14.45 -1.01
CA LYS A 235 -22.38 -14.40 -0.41
C LYS A 235 -21.42 -13.54 -1.23
N ALA A 236 -21.34 -13.77 -2.55
CA ALA A 236 -20.50 -12.96 -3.44
C ALA A 236 -20.83 -11.46 -3.33
N ARG A 237 -22.12 -11.14 -3.24
CA ARG A 237 -22.61 -9.78 -3.02
C ARG A 237 -22.17 -9.20 -1.68
N ARG A 238 -22.31 -9.94 -0.57
CA ARG A 238 -21.88 -9.48 0.76
C ARG A 238 -20.37 -9.24 0.81
N GLU A 239 -19.57 -10.15 0.24
CA GLU A 239 -18.12 -9.99 0.15
C GLU A 239 -17.74 -8.73 -0.64
N ALA A 240 -18.38 -8.51 -1.80
CA ALA A 240 -18.13 -7.32 -2.61
C ALA A 240 -18.53 -6.02 -1.89
N GLU A 241 -19.67 -6.01 -1.21
CA GLU A 241 -20.12 -4.86 -0.41
C GLU A 241 -19.15 -4.57 0.75
N ASN A 242 -18.68 -5.60 1.45
CA ASN A 242 -17.71 -5.47 2.53
C ASN A 242 -16.37 -4.92 2.04
N LEU A 243 -15.83 -5.47 0.95
CA LEU A 243 -14.60 -4.96 0.36
C LEU A 243 -14.78 -3.52 -0.14
N ALA A 244 -15.88 -3.21 -0.83
CA ALA A 244 -16.15 -1.87 -1.33
C ALA A 244 -16.25 -0.84 -0.19
N LYS A 245 -16.87 -1.20 0.94
CA LYS A 245 -16.93 -0.34 2.14
C LYS A 245 -15.54 -0.03 2.67
N ARG A 246 -14.66 -1.03 2.76
CA ARG A 246 -13.26 -0.85 3.18
C ARG A 246 -12.48 0.01 2.18
N LEU A 247 -12.58 -0.29 0.88
CA LEU A 247 -11.94 0.48 -0.20
C LEU A 247 -12.49 1.90 -0.35
N LYS A 248 -13.71 2.19 0.10
CA LYS A 248 -14.31 3.53 0.02
C LYS A 248 -13.73 4.51 1.02
N VAL A 249 -13.19 4.02 2.14
CA VAL A 249 -12.61 4.92 3.15
C VAL A 249 -11.12 5.18 2.90
N ILE A 250 -10.37 4.27 2.28
CA ILE A 250 -8.88 4.32 2.16
C ILE A 250 -8.30 5.65 1.70
N ASP A 251 -7.08 5.92 2.19
CA ASP A 251 -6.20 6.91 1.58
C ASP A 251 -5.40 6.25 0.44
N THR A 252 -5.63 6.74 -0.78
CA THR A 252 -5.02 6.26 -2.01
C THR A 252 -3.49 6.37 -1.99
N LYS A 253 -2.92 7.40 -1.34
CA LYS A 253 -1.47 7.62 -1.35
C LYS A 253 -0.69 6.60 -0.50
N THR A 254 -1.31 6.13 0.58
CA THR A 254 -0.65 5.25 1.56
C THR A 254 -0.97 3.78 1.33
N SER A 255 -2.15 3.46 0.77
CA SER A 255 -2.60 2.08 0.57
C SER A 255 -2.07 1.39 -0.69
N GLY A 256 -1.65 2.13 -1.72
CA GLY A 256 -1.36 1.53 -3.04
C GLY A 256 -2.63 1.00 -3.75
N LEU A 257 -3.82 1.40 -3.29
CA LEU A 257 -5.11 1.02 -3.82
C LEU A 257 -5.94 2.25 -4.19
N LEU A 258 -6.85 2.09 -5.15
CA LEU A 258 -7.77 3.16 -5.53
C LEU A 258 -8.99 3.19 -4.63
N ARG A 259 -9.46 4.41 -4.32
CA ARG A 259 -10.68 4.60 -3.54
C ARG A 259 -11.90 4.15 -4.34
N CYS A 260 -12.63 3.18 -3.80
CA CYS A 260 -13.88 2.70 -4.40
C CYS A 260 -14.99 3.74 -4.19
N GLN A 261 -15.65 4.16 -5.27
CA GLN A 261 -16.83 5.03 -5.21
C GLN A 261 -18.06 4.23 -4.80
N GLY A 262 -18.15 2.99 -5.29
CA GLY A 262 -19.21 2.06 -4.99
C GLY A 262 -19.28 0.92 -6.01
N LEU A 263 -20.42 0.23 -6.02
CA LEU A 263 -20.72 -0.96 -6.76
C LEU A 263 -21.92 -0.71 -7.67
N VAL A 264 -21.78 -1.09 -8.94
CA VAL A 264 -22.90 -1.19 -9.88
C VAL A 264 -23.23 -2.66 -10.05
N LYS A 265 -24.51 -3.02 -9.94
CA LYS A 265 -24.99 -4.40 -10.04
C LYS A 265 -25.69 -4.60 -11.36
N SER A 266 -25.40 -5.69 -12.07
CA SER A 266 -26.06 -5.99 -13.33
C SER A 266 -26.56 -7.43 -13.41
N SER A 267 -27.72 -7.60 -14.04
CA SER A 267 -28.29 -8.89 -14.38
C SER A 267 -28.14 -9.14 -15.88
N THR A 268 -28.03 -10.41 -16.29
CA THR A 268 -28.06 -10.78 -17.70
C THR A 268 -29.49 -10.64 -18.24
N ALA A 269 -29.61 -10.19 -19.49
CA ALA A 269 -30.91 -9.96 -20.14
C ALA A 269 -31.83 -11.20 -20.01
N GLY A 270 -32.99 -11.01 -19.38
CA GLY A 270 -33.99 -12.06 -19.17
C GLY A 270 -33.88 -12.83 -17.83
N ALA A 271 -32.81 -12.65 -17.05
CA ALA A 271 -32.69 -13.25 -15.72
C ALA A 271 -33.02 -12.24 -14.61
N LYS A 272 -33.69 -12.69 -13.53
CA LYS A 272 -33.87 -11.90 -12.30
C LYS A 272 -32.64 -11.94 -11.38
N GLU A 273 -31.72 -12.87 -11.62
CA GLU A 273 -30.58 -13.12 -10.74
C GLU A 273 -29.36 -12.26 -11.08
N LEU A 274 -28.67 -11.80 -10.03
CA LEU A 274 -27.48 -10.98 -10.13
C LEU A 274 -26.37 -11.74 -10.86
N SER A 275 -25.87 -11.18 -11.96
CA SER A 275 -24.89 -11.82 -12.82
C SER A 275 -23.47 -11.28 -12.63
N HIS A 276 -23.35 -9.96 -12.47
CA HIS A 276 -22.07 -9.28 -12.30
C HIS A 276 -22.18 -8.16 -11.27
N ILE A 277 -21.07 -7.91 -10.58
CA ILE A 277 -20.88 -6.77 -9.69
C ILE A 277 -19.68 -5.99 -10.21
N HIS A 278 -19.85 -4.69 -10.43
CA HIS A 278 -18.83 -3.82 -10.99
C HIS A 278 -18.33 -2.87 -9.90
N PHE A 279 -17.04 -2.96 -9.56
CA PHE A 279 -16.38 -1.99 -8.70
C PHE A 279 -16.05 -0.74 -9.49
N VAL A 280 -16.46 0.42 -9.00
CA VAL A 280 -16.22 1.71 -9.65
C VAL A 280 -15.16 2.49 -8.88
N PHE A 281 -14.02 2.73 -9.51
CA PHE A 281 -12.92 3.50 -8.96
C PHE A 281 -12.79 4.83 -9.68
N ARG A 282 -12.51 5.90 -8.93
CA ARG A 282 -12.19 7.20 -9.55
C ARG A 282 -10.75 7.17 -10.03
N MET A 283 -10.53 7.47 -11.30
CA MET A 283 -9.18 7.53 -11.85
C MET A 283 -8.47 8.80 -11.36
N PRO A 284 -7.24 8.68 -10.82
CA PRO A 284 -6.53 9.83 -10.26
C PRO A 284 -6.08 10.81 -11.35
N ALA A 285 -5.51 10.29 -12.45
CA ALA A 285 -5.08 11.08 -13.59
C ALA A 285 -5.11 10.21 -14.88
N PRO A 286 -5.55 10.71 -16.03
CA PRO A 286 -5.29 10.08 -17.34
C PRO A 286 -3.91 10.45 -17.90
N PRO A 287 -3.30 9.60 -18.75
CA PRO A 287 -3.70 8.23 -19.09
C PRO A 287 -3.34 7.19 -18.02
N ALA A 288 -4.04 6.06 -18.00
CA ALA A 288 -3.69 4.86 -17.24
C ALA A 288 -3.05 3.81 -18.16
N THR A 289 -2.08 3.06 -17.65
CA THR A 289 -1.39 2.00 -18.40
C THR A 289 -1.23 0.77 -17.51
N SER A 290 -1.39 -0.44 -18.05
CA SER A 290 -1.08 -1.63 -17.26
C SER A 290 0.43 -1.77 -17.10
N LEU A 291 0.89 -2.29 -15.96
CA LEU A 291 2.31 -2.58 -15.77
C LEU A 291 2.81 -3.56 -16.84
N ARG A 292 1.96 -4.49 -17.30
CA ARG A 292 2.26 -5.34 -18.45
C ARG A 292 2.60 -4.55 -19.71
N GLU A 293 1.79 -3.55 -20.08
CA GLU A 293 2.11 -2.68 -21.22
C GLU A 293 3.41 -1.88 -21.01
N GLU A 294 3.72 -1.50 -19.77
CA GLU A 294 4.97 -0.81 -19.44
C GLU A 294 6.20 -1.73 -19.55
N LEU A 295 6.11 -2.99 -19.10
CA LEU A 295 7.18 -3.99 -19.18
C LEU A 295 7.45 -4.49 -20.61
N LEU A 296 6.45 -4.45 -21.50
CA LEU A 296 6.60 -4.82 -22.91
C LEU A 296 7.24 -3.71 -23.76
N ARG A 297 7.31 -2.48 -23.25
CA ARG A 297 7.95 -1.38 -23.97
C ARG A 297 9.48 -1.48 -23.88
N PRO A 298 10.22 -1.26 -24.98
CA PRO A 298 11.70 -1.36 -24.99
C PRO A 298 12.40 -0.16 -24.32
N SER A 299 11.74 0.52 -23.37
CA SER A 299 12.27 1.71 -22.70
C SER A 299 12.91 1.37 -21.36
N GLY A 300 14.11 1.93 -21.11
CA GLY A 300 14.74 1.88 -19.80
C GLY A 300 13.90 2.60 -18.73
N VAL A 301 13.99 2.13 -17.49
CA VAL A 301 13.33 2.71 -16.32
C VAL A 301 14.35 3.05 -15.25
N SER A 302 14.10 4.08 -14.43
CA SER A 302 14.97 4.39 -13.30
C SER A 302 14.75 3.43 -12.13
N LEU A 303 15.82 3.12 -11.38
CA LEU A 303 15.73 2.29 -10.17
C LEU A 303 14.73 2.85 -9.15
N SER A 304 14.63 4.18 -9.01
CA SER A 304 13.64 4.82 -8.14
C SER A 304 12.21 4.51 -8.55
N ARG A 305 11.92 4.42 -9.84
CA ARG A 305 10.59 4.05 -10.33
C ARG A 305 10.31 2.57 -10.07
N ILE A 306 11.30 1.69 -10.30
CA ILE A 306 11.19 0.26 -10.00
C ILE A 306 10.85 0.05 -8.52
N LEU A 307 11.67 0.63 -7.61
CA LEU A 307 11.47 0.51 -6.17
C LEU A 307 10.13 1.10 -5.74
N HIS A 308 9.72 2.24 -6.33
CA HIS A 308 8.43 2.84 -6.02
C HIS A 308 7.24 1.94 -6.40
N ILE A 309 7.24 1.34 -7.59
CA ILE A 309 6.17 0.40 -8.00
C ILE A 309 6.13 -0.80 -7.04
N ALA A 310 7.29 -1.36 -6.71
CA ALA A 310 7.41 -2.47 -5.76
C ALA A 310 6.81 -2.13 -4.39
N GLN A 311 7.12 -0.95 -3.85
CA GLN A 311 6.57 -0.47 -2.57
C GLN A 311 5.05 -0.25 -2.65
N CYS A 312 4.53 0.34 -3.73
CA CYS A 312 3.09 0.50 -3.94
C CYS A 312 2.36 -0.84 -3.98
N LEU A 313 2.93 -1.83 -4.68
CA LEU A 313 2.33 -3.16 -4.77
C LEU A 313 2.34 -3.86 -3.39
N ALA A 314 3.45 -3.82 -2.66
CA ALA A 314 3.53 -4.40 -1.32
C ALA A 314 2.52 -3.73 -0.35
N LYS A 315 2.36 -2.40 -0.42
CA LYS A 315 1.34 -1.65 0.35
C LYS A 315 -0.07 -2.14 0.04
N ALA A 316 -0.39 -2.35 -1.24
CA ALA A 316 -1.70 -2.82 -1.67
C ALA A 316 -2.03 -4.21 -1.14
N VAL A 317 -1.10 -5.15 -1.29
CA VAL A 317 -1.26 -6.53 -0.78
C VAL A 317 -1.39 -6.53 0.74
N SER A 318 -0.56 -5.75 1.43
CA SER A 318 -0.63 -5.60 2.89
C SER A 318 -1.99 -5.11 3.36
N PHE A 319 -2.53 -4.09 2.69
CA PHE A 319 -3.84 -3.54 3.01
C PHE A 319 -4.98 -4.57 2.83
N ILE A 320 -4.94 -5.34 1.74
CA ILE A 320 -5.94 -6.38 1.46
C ILE A 320 -5.89 -7.46 2.54
N HIS A 321 -4.69 -7.93 2.92
CA HIS A 321 -4.50 -8.96 3.94
C HIS A 321 -4.96 -8.50 5.32
N VAL A 322 -4.64 -7.27 5.70
CA VAL A 322 -5.14 -6.65 6.93
C VAL A 322 -6.67 -6.58 6.99
N CYS A 323 -7.32 -6.44 5.85
CA CYS A 323 -8.78 -6.40 5.77
C CYS A 323 -9.42 -7.79 5.81
N ASP A 324 -8.64 -8.84 6.08
CA ASP A 324 -9.05 -10.25 6.07
C ASP A 324 -9.50 -10.74 4.68
N PHE A 325 -8.90 -10.20 3.62
CA PHE A 325 -9.11 -10.64 2.25
C PHE A 325 -7.84 -11.25 1.64
N VAL A 326 -8.04 -12.12 0.65
CA VAL A 326 -7.02 -12.54 -0.32
C VAL A 326 -7.38 -12.01 -1.71
N HIS A 327 -6.39 -11.56 -2.47
CA HIS A 327 -6.60 -10.92 -3.78
C HIS A 327 -6.77 -11.94 -4.91
N LYS A 328 -5.95 -13.00 -4.93
CA LYS A 328 -5.99 -14.14 -5.87
C LYS A 328 -5.65 -13.82 -7.34
N ASN A 329 -5.48 -12.55 -7.71
CA ASN A 329 -5.19 -12.12 -9.08
C ASN A 329 -4.07 -11.05 -9.12
N ILE A 330 -3.00 -11.21 -8.35
CA ILE A 330 -1.84 -10.29 -8.37
C ILE A 330 -0.94 -10.64 -9.56
N ARG A 331 -0.83 -9.72 -10.53
CA ARG A 331 -0.03 -9.88 -11.76
C ARG A 331 0.15 -8.53 -12.48
N PRO A 332 1.10 -8.37 -13.42
CA PRO A 332 1.31 -7.09 -14.11
C PRO A 332 0.09 -6.53 -14.85
N GLU A 333 -0.84 -7.39 -15.25
CA GLU A 333 -2.10 -7.02 -15.90
C GLU A 333 -3.11 -6.38 -14.93
N THR A 334 -2.98 -6.62 -13.62
CA THR A 334 -3.86 -6.07 -12.59
C THR A 334 -3.25 -4.89 -11.85
N ILE A 335 -2.06 -4.44 -12.27
CA ILE A 335 -1.38 -3.27 -11.71
C ILE A 335 -1.47 -2.15 -12.75
N LEU A 336 -2.14 -1.05 -12.40
CA LEU A 336 -2.21 0.13 -13.27
C LEU A 336 -1.21 1.18 -12.81
N THR A 337 -0.41 1.66 -13.76
CA THR A 337 0.54 2.73 -13.60
C THR A 337 0.01 4.03 -14.20
N PHE A 338 0.44 5.13 -13.59
CA PHE A 338 0.03 6.48 -13.92
C PHE A 338 1.28 7.35 -14.08
N PRO A 339 1.27 8.30 -15.03
CA PRO A 339 2.43 9.11 -15.35
C PRO A 339 2.90 9.95 -14.15
N ARG A 340 4.16 10.39 -14.25
CA ARG A 340 4.79 11.31 -13.30
C ARG A 340 4.06 12.64 -13.32
N ASP A 341 3.95 13.23 -12.13
CA ASP A 341 3.54 14.61 -11.94
C ASP A 341 4.61 15.26 -11.07
N ASP A 342 5.41 16.17 -11.63
CA ASP A 342 6.59 16.75 -10.97
C ASP A 342 6.25 17.46 -9.65
N ALA A 343 4.99 17.87 -9.44
CA ALA A 343 4.55 18.53 -8.22
C ALA A 343 4.06 17.56 -7.13
N ALA A 344 3.53 16.39 -7.49
CA ALA A 344 2.80 15.52 -6.56
C ALA A 344 3.27 14.05 -6.56
N SER A 345 3.88 13.57 -7.63
CA SER A 345 4.31 12.19 -7.82
C SER A 345 5.52 12.10 -8.78
N PRO A 346 6.75 12.35 -8.28
CA PRO A 346 7.96 12.42 -9.11
C PRO A 346 8.31 11.09 -9.77
N TYR A 347 7.78 9.98 -9.27
CA TYR A 347 7.93 8.64 -9.84
C TYR A 347 6.64 8.09 -10.44
N GLY A 348 5.60 8.91 -10.61
CA GLY A 348 4.27 8.43 -11.02
C GLY A 348 3.64 7.56 -9.94
N SER A 349 2.43 7.03 -10.17
CA SER A 349 1.77 6.16 -9.19
C SER A 349 1.48 4.78 -9.77
N ALA A 350 1.24 3.82 -8.89
CA ALA A 350 0.86 2.45 -9.24
C ALA A 350 -0.20 1.97 -8.26
N TYR A 351 -1.24 1.32 -8.77
CA TYR A 351 -2.34 0.80 -7.97
C TYR A 351 -2.70 -0.62 -8.38
N LEU A 352 -2.99 -1.47 -7.40
CA LEU A 352 -3.53 -2.80 -7.62
C LEU A 352 -5.05 -2.73 -7.82
N LEU A 353 -5.51 -3.37 -8.89
CA LEU A 353 -6.90 -3.63 -9.28
C LEU A 353 -7.04 -5.14 -9.54
N GLY A 354 -8.06 -5.57 -10.28
CA GLY A 354 -8.29 -6.97 -10.57
C GLY A 354 -9.10 -7.67 -9.49
N PHE A 355 -10.09 -6.99 -8.91
CA PHE A 355 -11.01 -7.54 -7.90
C PHE A 355 -12.07 -8.48 -8.51
N ASP A 356 -11.66 -9.37 -9.43
CA ASP A 356 -12.50 -10.39 -10.07
C ASP A 356 -12.36 -11.78 -9.42
N GLY A 357 -11.34 -11.97 -8.58
CA GLY A 357 -11.02 -13.23 -7.92
C GLY A 357 -10.93 -13.19 -6.40
N PHE A 358 -11.06 -12.03 -5.77
CA PHE A 358 -10.83 -11.85 -4.32
C PHE A 358 -11.80 -12.65 -3.45
N ARG A 359 -11.41 -12.91 -2.20
CA ARG A 359 -12.20 -13.69 -1.25
C ARG A 359 -11.88 -13.27 0.19
N ASP A 360 -12.89 -13.26 1.05
CA ASP A 360 -12.75 -13.13 2.51
C ASP A 360 -12.12 -14.41 3.08
N VAL A 361 -11.11 -14.31 3.96
CA VAL A 361 -10.29 -15.45 4.43
C VAL A 361 -11.10 -16.56 5.08
N ASP A 362 -12.17 -16.23 5.80
CA ASP A 362 -13.03 -17.17 6.54
C ASP A 362 -13.91 -18.04 5.62
N ASN A 363 -13.95 -17.72 4.32
CA ASN A 363 -14.83 -18.36 3.38
C ASN A 363 -14.19 -19.55 2.64
N GLN A 364 -14.98 -20.59 2.36
CA GLN A 364 -14.48 -21.77 1.64
C GLN A 364 -13.83 -21.41 0.30
N THR A 365 -12.64 -21.98 0.06
CA THR A 365 -11.95 -21.83 -1.22
C THR A 365 -12.57 -22.77 -2.25
N LEU A 366 -13.09 -22.20 -3.34
CA LEU A 366 -13.37 -22.98 -4.55
C LEU A 366 -12.04 -23.52 -5.08
N LYS A 367 -11.89 -24.85 -5.06
CA LYS A 367 -10.73 -25.60 -5.54
C LYS A 367 -10.69 -25.73 -7.08
N ALA A 368 -11.44 -24.87 -7.78
CA ALA A 368 -11.41 -24.76 -9.22
C ALA A 368 -10.11 -24.05 -9.65
N GLY A 369 -9.30 -24.73 -10.45
CA GLY A 369 -8.17 -24.13 -11.14
C GLY A 369 -8.42 -23.99 -12.64
N ASP A 370 -7.41 -23.50 -13.35
CA ASP A 370 -7.39 -23.43 -14.81
C ASP A 370 -6.01 -23.86 -15.34
N THR A 371 -5.92 -24.10 -16.64
CA THR A 371 -4.67 -24.48 -17.32
C THR A 371 -4.03 -23.30 -18.03
N ALA A 372 -4.31 -22.06 -17.62
CA ALA A 372 -3.78 -20.87 -18.27
C ALA A 372 -2.33 -20.63 -17.82
N PRO A 373 -1.31 -20.94 -18.66
CA PRO A 373 0.09 -20.93 -18.24
C PRO A 373 0.53 -19.53 -17.78
N GLU A 374 0.09 -18.48 -18.46
CA GLU A 374 0.40 -17.09 -18.14
C GLU A 374 -0.09 -16.68 -16.75
N ARG A 375 -1.18 -17.28 -16.27
CA ARG A 375 -1.69 -17.06 -14.91
C ARG A 375 -1.01 -17.97 -13.90
N ASN A 376 -0.72 -19.21 -14.30
CA ASN A 376 -0.06 -20.19 -13.44
C ASN A 376 1.34 -19.74 -13.03
N LEU A 377 2.04 -18.97 -13.87
CA LEU A 377 3.33 -18.37 -13.50
C LEU A 377 3.27 -17.58 -12.18
N TYR A 378 2.17 -16.86 -11.92
CA TYR A 378 1.96 -16.06 -10.70
C TYR A 378 1.28 -16.85 -9.57
N ARG A 379 0.96 -18.13 -9.78
CA ARG A 379 0.35 -19.00 -8.77
C ARG A 379 1.39 -19.95 -8.21
N HIS A 380 1.35 -20.18 -6.90
CA HIS A 380 2.22 -21.18 -6.28
C HIS A 380 1.97 -22.57 -6.91
N PRO A 381 2.99 -23.44 -7.07
CA PRO A 381 2.84 -24.76 -7.69
C PRO A 381 1.70 -25.62 -7.13
N SER A 382 1.46 -25.55 -5.81
CA SER A 382 0.34 -26.25 -5.13
C SER A 382 -1.07 -25.76 -5.53
N ARG A 383 -1.16 -24.64 -6.23
CA ARG A 383 -2.41 -23.97 -6.67
C ARG A 383 -2.55 -23.90 -8.19
N GLN A 384 -1.69 -24.57 -8.94
CA GLN A 384 -1.73 -24.64 -10.40
C GLN A 384 -2.50 -25.88 -10.89
N GLY A 385 -3.00 -25.84 -12.12
CA GLY A 385 -3.73 -26.94 -12.77
C GLY A 385 -5.20 -27.04 -12.37
N LEU A 386 -5.90 -28.05 -12.91
CA LEU A 386 -7.36 -28.19 -12.77
C LEU A 386 -7.82 -28.66 -11.38
N ASP A 387 -7.04 -29.53 -10.74
CA ASP A 387 -7.40 -30.17 -9.47
C ASP A 387 -6.58 -29.59 -8.32
N VAL A 388 -7.10 -28.50 -7.74
CA VAL A 388 -6.36 -27.76 -6.74
C VAL A 388 -6.68 -28.26 -5.34
N GLN A 389 -5.82 -29.12 -4.81
CA GLN A 389 -6.08 -29.79 -3.53
C GLN A 389 -5.95 -28.87 -2.29
N ALA A 390 -5.06 -27.88 -2.34
CA ALA A 390 -4.80 -26.97 -1.22
C ALA A 390 -5.85 -25.85 -1.10
N ALA A 391 -6.22 -25.45 0.13
CA ALA A 391 -6.99 -24.22 0.35
C ALA A 391 -6.16 -22.98 -0.01
N TYR A 392 -6.79 -21.87 -0.37
CA TYR A 392 -6.07 -20.63 -0.70
C TYR A 392 -5.81 -19.84 0.58
N VAL A 393 -4.56 -19.72 1.01
CA VAL A 393 -4.10 -18.85 2.12
C VAL A 393 -3.41 -17.59 1.61
N MET A 394 -3.21 -16.58 2.47
CA MET A 394 -2.56 -15.30 2.15
C MET A 394 -1.16 -15.45 1.54
N GLN A 395 -0.41 -16.48 1.92
CA GLN A 395 0.93 -16.76 1.41
C GLN A 395 0.93 -17.02 -0.11
N HIS A 396 -0.18 -17.43 -0.71
CA HIS A 396 -0.28 -17.55 -2.17
C HIS A 396 -0.29 -16.17 -2.86
N ASP A 397 -0.88 -15.15 -2.25
CA ASP A 397 -0.76 -13.77 -2.74
C ASP A 397 0.68 -13.27 -2.57
N ILE A 398 1.36 -13.68 -1.49
CA ILE A 398 2.77 -13.34 -1.23
C ILE A 398 3.69 -13.98 -2.27
N TYR A 399 3.43 -15.23 -2.68
CA TYR A 399 4.12 -15.85 -3.80
C TYR A 399 3.92 -15.04 -5.08
N ALA A 400 2.67 -14.70 -5.42
CA ALA A 400 2.34 -13.90 -6.60
C ALA A 400 3.04 -12.52 -6.58
N LEU A 401 3.08 -11.88 -5.41
CA LEU A 401 3.85 -10.67 -5.15
C LEU A 401 5.34 -10.89 -5.45
N GLY A 402 5.93 -12.00 -4.99
CA GLY A 402 7.32 -12.35 -5.28
C GLY A 402 7.62 -12.43 -6.78
N VAL A 403 6.75 -13.08 -7.55
CA VAL A 403 6.88 -13.16 -9.02
C VAL A 403 6.80 -11.76 -9.65
N CYS A 404 5.83 -10.94 -9.25
CA CYS A 404 5.72 -9.55 -9.72
C CYS A 404 6.95 -8.71 -9.35
N LEU A 405 7.45 -8.81 -8.12
CA LEU A 405 8.61 -8.05 -7.66
C LEU A 405 9.89 -8.46 -8.39
N LEU A 406 10.03 -9.75 -8.72
CA LEU A 406 11.12 -10.25 -9.57
C LEU A 406 11.04 -9.62 -10.96
N GLU A 407 9.86 -9.64 -11.57
CA GLU A 407 9.61 -9.11 -12.91
C GLU A 407 9.82 -7.59 -12.98
N ILE A 408 9.35 -6.85 -11.97
CA ILE A 408 9.57 -5.41 -11.78
C ILE A 408 11.07 -5.14 -11.59
N GLY A 409 11.75 -5.90 -10.73
CA GLY A 409 13.17 -5.73 -10.43
C GLY A 409 14.08 -6.00 -11.64
N LEU A 410 13.74 -7.00 -12.46
CA LEU A 410 14.39 -7.29 -13.74
C LEU A 410 13.91 -6.41 -14.88
N TRP A 411 12.78 -5.71 -14.69
CA TRP A 411 12.07 -4.91 -15.70
C TRP A 411 12.00 -5.63 -17.05
N THR A 412 11.63 -6.90 -17.00
CA THR A 412 11.59 -7.80 -18.15
C THR A 412 10.30 -8.58 -18.08
N SER A 413 9.46 -8.47 -19.11
CA SER A 413 8.16 -9.14 -19.13
C SER A 413 8.31 -10.66 -19.21
N PHE A 414 7.67 -11.42 -18.32
CA PHE A 414 7.62 -12.88 -18.36
C PHE A 414 6.48 -13.44 -19.21
N VAL A 415 5.52 -12.58 -19.57
CA VAL A 415 4.43 -12.90 -20.49
C VAL A 415 4.49 -11.92 -21.66
N ALA A 416 4.44 -12.45 -22.87
CA ALA A 416 4.32 -11.70 -24.12
C ALA A 416 2.91 -11.89 -24.71
N TYR A 417 2.60 -11.14 -25.75
CA TYR A 417 1.31 -11.24 -26.45
C TYR A 417 1.56 -11.36 -27.94
N ASP A 418 0.87 -12.30 -28.58
CA ASP A 418 0.91 -12.46 -30.03
C ASP A 418 0.15 -11.31 -30.74
N TYR A 419 0.17 -11.34 -32.08
CA TYR A 419 -0.53 -10.34 -32.90
C TYR A 419 -2.05 -10.29 -32.64
N TYR A 420 -2.64 -11.39 -32.17
CA TYR A 420 -4.06 -11.50 -31.86
C TYR A 420 -4.38 -11.10 -30.40
N GLY A 421 -3.35 -10.77 -29.61
CA GLY A 421 -3.50 -10.42 -28.20
C GLY A 421 -3.67 -11.64 -27.28
N HIS A 422 -3.28 -12.83 -27.72
CA HIS A 422 -3.23 -14.00 -26.84
C HIS A 422 -1.92 -13.99 -26.03
N PRO A 423 -2.00 -14.24 -24.71
CA PRO A 423 -0.81 -14.28 -23.87
C PRO A 423 0.02 -15.55 -24.16
N GLN A 424 1.34 -15.40 -24.08
CA GLN A 424 2.32 -16.49 -24.21
C GLN A 424 3.42 -16.31 -23.18
N ILE A 425 4.03 -17.39 -22.72
CA ILE A 425 5.20 -17.29 -21.85
C ILE A 425 6.37 -16.73 -22.66
N ALA A 426 7.00 -15.67 -22.16
CA ALA A 426 8.19 -15.09 -22.77
C ALA A 426 9.43 -15.92 -22.36
N SER A 427 9.53 -17.15 -22.87
CA SER A 427 10.59 -18.10 -22.50
C SER A 427 11.99 -17.56 -22.72
N GLU A 428 12.19 -16.74 -23.76
CA GLU A 428 13.45 -16.04 -24.04
C GLU A 428 13.88 -15.13 -22.89
N ASN A 429 12.94 -14.36 -22.35
CA ASN A 429 13.17 -13.44 -21.24
C ASN A 429 13.44 -14.18 -19.92
N LEU A 430 12.83 -15.35 -19.75
CA LEU A 430 13.07 -16.23 -18.61
C LEU A 430 14.36 -17.05 -18.79
N GLY A 431 14.88 -17.18 -20.02
CA GLY A 431 16.03 -18.00 -20.37
C GLY A 431 15.78 -19.50 -20.19
N HIS A 432 14.55 -19.97 -20.44
CA HIS A 432 14.18 -21.37 -20.24
C HIS A 432 13.00 -21.79 -21.14
N ASP A 433 13.32 -22.55 -22.18
CA ASP A 433 12.40 -22.83 -23.31
C ASP A 433 11.19 -23.72 -22.94
N THR A 434 11.30 -24.52 -21.87
CA THR A 434 10.25 -25.48 -21.48
C THR A 434 9.35 -25.02 -20.34
N ILE A 435 9.42 -23.76 -19.89
CA ILE A 435 8.62 -23.26 -18.76
C ILE A 435 7.12 -23.46 -19.01
N GLU A 436 6.65 -23.14 -20.21
CA GLU A 436 5.24 -23.25 -20.54
C GLU A 436 4.74 -24.70 -20.45
N LEU A 437 5.53 -25.66 -20.94
CA LEU A 437 5.23 -27.08 -20.79
C LEU A 437 5.21 -27.48 -19.31
N CYS A 438 6.17 -26.99 -18.52
CA CYS A 438 6.25 -27.30 -17.10
C CYS A 438 5.06 -26.75 -16.29
N LEU A 439 4.55 -25.56 -16.64
CA LEU A 439 3.36 -24.96 -16.02
C LEU A 439 2.08 -25.75 -16.29
N CYS A 440 2.00 -26.40 -17.45
CA CYS A 440 0.91 -27.29 -17.83
C CYS A 440 1.13 -28.75 -17.39
N GLY A 441 2.34 -29.07 -16.94
CA GLY A 441 2.79 -30.41 -16.56
C GLY A 441 2.28 -30.88 -15.19
N PRO A 442 2.75 -32.05 -14.73
CA PRO A 442 2.50 -32.56 -13.38
C PRO A 442 3.13 -31.66 -12.28
N PRO A 443 2.72 -31.81 -11.01
CA PRO A 443 3.20 -30.98 -9.90
C PRO A 443 4.73 -30.84 -9.80
N GLN A 444 5.48 -31.91 -10.12
CA GLN A 444 6.94 -31.89 -10.09
C GLN A 444 7.53 -30.90 -11.10
N ASP A 445 6.92 -30.75 -12.27
CA ASP A 445 7.40 -29.81 -13.28
C ASP A 445 7.07 -28.37 -12.91
N ARG A 446 5.94 -28.15 -12.24
CA ARG A 446 5.53 -26.85 -11.72
C ARG A 446 6.47 -26.35 -10.62
N GLU A 447 6.97 -27.25 -9.78
CA GLU A 447 7.97 -26.92 -8.77
C GLU A 447 9.29 -26.47 -9.42
N LYS A 448 9.72 -27.10 -10.53
CA LYS A 448 10.91 -26.66 -11.28
C LYS A 448 10.77 -25.22 -11.78
N VAL A 449 9.57 -24.78 -12.16
CA VAL A 449 9.33 -23.39 -12.57
C VAL A 449 9.58 -22.44 -11.39
N LYS A 450 9.09 -22.78 -10.19
CA LYS A 450 9.37 -22.01 -8.98
C LYS A 450 10.87 -22.01 -8.65
N GLU A 451 11.54 -23.15 -8.72
CA GLU A 451 13.00 -23.26 -8.53
C GLU A 451 13.77 -22.35 -9.50
N HIS A 452 13.33 -22.28 -10.76
CA HIS A 452 13.91 -21.38 -11.76
C HIS A 452 13.70 -19.90 -11.41
N LEU A 453 12.49 -19.51 -10.97
CA LEU A 453 12.23 -18.13 -10.50
C LEU A 453 13.09 -17.78 -9.27
N VAL A 454 13.28 -18.74 -8.36
CA VAL A 454 14.18 -18.60 -7.21
C VAL A 454 15.63 -18.43 -7.65
N MET A 455 16.09 -19.17 -8.67
CA MET A 455 17.42 -19.01 -9.26
C MET A 455 17.58 -17.60 -9.85
N LEU A 456 16.61 -17.12 -10.64
CA LEU A 456 16.64 -15.76 -11.19
C LEU A 456 16.73 -14.70 -10.09
N ALA A 457 15.99 -14.87 -8.99
CA ALA A 457 16.04 -13.98 -7.83
C ALA A 457 17.38 -14.04 -7.08
N ARG A 458 18.06 -15.19 -7.06
CA ARG A 458 19.37 -15.36 -6.40
C ARG A 458 20.54 -14.89 -7.24
N GLU A 459 20.51 -15.11 -8.55
CA GLU A 459 21.68 -14.92 -9.43
C GLU A 459 21.61 -13.64 -10.25
N LYS A 460 20.43 -13.31 -10.80
CA LYS A 460 20.29 -12.16 -11.72
C LYS A 460 19.81 -10.89 -11.02
N LEU A 461 18.85 -11.02 -10.10
CA LEU A 461 18.23 -9.87 -9.45
C LEU A 461 19.20 -9.04 -8.58
N PRO A 462 20.15 -9.61 -7.81
CA PRO A 462 21.09 -8.81 -7.02
C PRO A 462 21.98 -7.90 -7.87
N LEU A 463 22.35 -8.36 -9.07
CA LEU A 463 23.18 -7.58 -10.02
C LEU A 463 22.47 -6.30 -10.49
N ARG A 464 21.14 -6.23 -10.36
CA ARG A 464 20.32 -5.12 -10.84
C ARG A 464 19.72 -4.27 -9.73
N MET A 465 19.29 -4.89 -8.63
CA MET A 465 18.55 -4.24 -7.54
C MET A 465 19.29 -4.30 -6.19
N GLY A 466 20.43 -4.98 -6.12
CA GLY A 466 21.17 -5.22 -4.88
C GLY A 466 20.58 -6.32 -3.99
N ASP A 467 21.36 -6.72 -2.99
CA ASP A 467 21.07 -7.89 -2.16
C ASP A 467 19.80 -7.74 -1.30
N LYS A 468 19.51 -6.52 -0.83
CA LYS A 468 18.33 -6.27 0.02
C LYS A 468 17.04 -6.57 -0.73
N TYR A 469 16.90 -6.03 -1.94
CA TYR A 469 15.71 -6.26 -2.79
C TYR A 469 15.60 -7.73 -3.19
N ALA A 470 16.71 -8.33 -3.64
CA ALA A 470 16.74 -9.73 -4.04
C ALA A 470 16.34 -10.68 -2.92
N ARG A 471 16.79 -10.40 -1.69
CA ARG A 471 16.40 -11.18 -0.50
C ARG A 471 14.91 -11.11 -0.23
N VAL A 472 14.30 -9.92 -0.34
CA VAL A 472 12.84 -9.76 -0.19
C VAL A 472 12.10 -10.64 -1.20
N VAL A 473 12.48 -10.58 -2.47
CA VAL A 473 11.88 -11.39 -3.54
C VAL A 473 12.03 -12.88 -3.25
N LEU A 474 13.22 -13.32 -2.83
CA LEU A 474 13.48 -14.71 -2.49
C LEU A 474 12.57 -15.19 -1.35
N HIS A 475 12.41 -14.41 -0.29
CA HIS A 475 11.50 -14.77 0.79
C HIS A 475 10.06 -14.88 0.30
N CYS A 476 9.58 -13.95 -0.54
CA CYS A 476 8.23 -14.03 -1.10
C CYS A 476 8.01 -15.30 -1.93
N LEU A 477 8.98 -15.68 -2.78
CA LEU A 477 8.89 -16.88 -3.62
C LEU A 477 8.95 -18.19 -2.82
N THR A 478 9.52 -18.14 -1.61
CA THR A 478 9.68 -19.28 -0.69
C THR A 478 8.74 -19.16 0.53
N ALA A 479 7.70 -18.32 0.46
CA ALA A 479 6.84 -18.02 1.61
C ALA A 479 6.03 -19.22 2.14
N LEU A 480 5.86 -20.27 1.33
CA LEU A 480 5.21 -21.52 1.72
C LEU A 480 6.20 -22.66 1.97
N ASP A 481 7.52 -22.40 1.89
CA ASP A 481 8.53 -23.44 2.05
C ASP A 481 8.80 -23.71 3.54
N PRO A 482 8.95 -24.99 3.94
CA PRO A 482 9.17 -25.35 5.33
C PRO A 482 10.45 -24.72 5.90
N ASP A 483 11.49 -24.55 5.07
CA ASP A 483 12.82 -24.09 5.48
C ASP A 483 12.97 -22.56 5.54
N ASN A 484 11.92 -21.78 5.28
CA ASN A 484 11.97 -20.31 5.29
C ASN A 484 11.98 -19.73 6.72
N SER A 485 13.00 -20.09 7.51
CA SER A 485 13.18 -19.74 8.93
C SER A 485 13.20 -18.24 9.26
N THR A 486 13.42 -17.35 8.29
CA THR A 486 13.52 -15.90 8.54
C THR A 486 12.14 -15.23 8.68
N PHE A 487 11.10 -15.82 8.09
CA PHE A 487 9.72 -15.34 8.14
C PHE A 487 8.73 -16.40 8.66
N ASN A 488 9.17 -17.66 8.79
CA ASN A 488 8.40 -18.72 9.41
C ASN A 488 8.32 -18.47 10.93
N CYS A 489 7.22 -17.84 11.35
CA CYS A 489 6.89 -17.70 12.77
C CYS A 489 6.37 -19.06 13.27
N GLU A 490 7.28 -20.03 13.45
CA GLU A 490 6.93 -21.39 13.92
C GLU A 490 6.13 -21.37 15.25
N THR A 491 6.22 -20.27 16.00
CA THR A 491 5.57 -20.07 17.29
C THR A 491 4.11 -19.61 17.22
N MET A 492 3.56 -19.28 16.04
CA MET A 492 2.19 -18.77 15.92
C MET A 492 1.47 -19.27 14.67
N ARG A 493 1.19 -20.59 14.61
CA ARG A 493 0.19 -21.12 13.66
C ARG A 493 -1.20 -20.80 14.19
N ASP A 494 -1.90 -19.85 13.59
CA ASP A 494 -3.35 -19.79 13.65
C ASP A 494 -3.94 -20.82 12.67
N GLU A 495 -5.15 -21.33 12.94
CA GLU A 495 -5.77 -22.42 12.17
C GLU A 495 -5.94 -22.04 10.67
N ASP A 496 -6.02 -20.75 10.35
CA ASP A 496 -6.28 -20.21 9.01
C ASP A 496 -5.07 -19.53 8.33
N GLY A 497 -3.92 -19.38 9.01
CA GLY A 497 -2.69 -18.79 8.45
C GLY A 497 -2.72 -17.27 8.23
N VAL A 498 -3.72 -16.57 8.77
CA VAL A 498 -4.01 -15.14 8.57
C VAL A 498 -2.96 -14.25 9.23
N VAL A 499 -2.69 -14.48 10.51
CA VAL A 499 -1.69 -13.72 11.29
C VAL A 499 -0.29 -13.91 10.68
N VAL A 500 0.02 -15.12 10.23
CA VAL A 500 1.29 -15.41 9.55
C VAL A 500 1.41 -14.62 8.25
N GLY A 501 0.34 -14.59 7.43
CA GLY A 501 0.30 -13.83 6.18
C GLY A 501 0.50 -12.33 6.38
N VAL A 502 -0.26 -11.72 7.30
CA VAL A 502 -0.20 -10.28 7.61
C VAL A 502 1.19 -9.86 8.09
N ARG A 503 1.81 -10.64 8.99
CA ARG A 503 3.17 -10.33 9.48
C ARG A 503 4.24 -10.53 8.42
N PHE A 504 4.06 -11.50 7.54
CA PHE A 504 4.99 -11.70 6.43
C PHE A 504 5.00 -10.50 5.51
N ILE A 505 3.82 -10.07 5.03
CA ILE A 505 3.73 -8.94 4.09
C ILE A 505 4.19 -7.62 4.72
N GLU A 506 4.00 -7.45 6.02
CA GLU A 506 4.56 -6.34 6.78
C GLU A 506 6.10 -6.33 6.72
N LYS A 507 6.74 -7.45 7.05
CA LYS A 507 8.21 -7.56 6.98
C LYS A 507 8.73 -7.30 5.57
N VAL A 508 8.02 -7.74 4.53
CA VAL A 508 8.33 -7.42 3.12
C VAL A 508 8.29 -5.92 2.88
N LEU A 509 7.21 -5.25 3.29
CA LEU A 509 7.04 -3.81 3.12
C LEU A 509 8.13 -3.03 3.86
N LEU A 510 8.40 -3.40 5.12
CA LEU A 510 9.46 -2.81 5.93
C LEU A 510 10.84 -2.95 5.27
N ALA A 511 11.16 -4.13 4.77
CA ALA A 511 12.43 -4.38 4.09
C ALA A 511 12.56 -3.57 2.79
N LEU A 512 11.47 -3.38 2.03
CA LEU A 512 11.46 -2.53 0.83
C LEU A 512 11.58 -1.04 1.16
N SER A 513 11.05 -0.59 2.30
CA SER A 513 11.18 0.78 2.77
C SER A 513 12.58 1.11 3.31
N ASP A 514 13.33 0.11 3.78
CA ASP A 514 14.72 0.25 4.26
C ASP A 514 15.76 0.31 3.11
N ILE A 515 15.32 0.19 1.85
CA ILE A 515 16.21 0.31 0.69
C ILE A 515 16.45 1.79 0.40
N SER A 516 17.69 2.23 0.59
CA SER A 516 18.18 3.54 0.14
C SER A 516 18.83 3.39 -1.24
N LEU A 517 18.51 4.28 -2.17
CA LEU A 517 19.02 4.29 -3.54
C LEU A 517 20.24 5.20 -3.71
#